data_AF-W1V6X0-F1
#
_entry.id   AF-W1V6X0-F1
#
_cell.length_a   1.000
_cell.length_b   1.000
_cell.length_c   1.000
_cell.angle_alpha   90.00
_cell.angle_beta   90.00
_cell.angle_gamma   90.00
#
_symmetry.space_group_name_H-M   'P 1'
#
loop_
_entity.id
_entity.type
_entity.pdbx_description
1 polymer ?
#
loop_
_entity_poly.entity_id
_entity_poly.type
_entity_poly.pdbx_seq_one_letter_code
_entity_poly.pdbx_strand_id
1 'polypeptide(L)' 'QQGLARKLLVFVDEQCSQDRRVLYTCTKSWINIKLYTKMGYKAVREIQDDTGLSFVYMEKQ' A
#
# COMPACT_ATOMS: atom_id res chain seq x y z
N GLN A 1 -12.62 3.14 -15.10
CA GLN A 1 -11.25 3.12 -14.56
C GLN A 1 -10.54 1.87 -15.06
N GLN A 2 -9.39 1.97 -15.73
CA GLN A 2 -8.75 0.88 -16.49
C GLN A 2 -7.87 -0.09 -15.65
N GLY A 3 -7.94 -0.01 -14.31
CA GLY A 3 -7.21 -0.92 -13.42
C GLY A 3 -5.68 -0.77 -13.42
N LEU A 4 -5.15 0.34 -13.95
CA LEU A 4 -3.71 0.57 -14.10
C LEU A 4 -2.95 0.49 -12.77
N ALA A 5 -3.50 1.06 -11.69
CA ALA A 5 -2.89 0.98 -10.36
C ALA A 5 -2.70 -0.47 -9.88
N ARG A 6 -3.68 -1.34 -10.17
CA ARG A 6 -3.58 -2.77 -9.85
C ARG A 6 -2.50 -3.45 -10.70
N LYS A 7 -2.49 -3.20 -12.02
CA LYS A 7 -1.49 -3.77 -12.94
C LYS A 7 -0.07 -3.36 -12.56
N LEU A 8 0.12 -2.08 -12.23
CA LEU A 8 1.40 -1.56 -11.78
C LEU A 8 1.85 -2.24 -10.48
N LEU A 9 0.97 -2.37 -9.50
CA LEU A 9 1.32 -3.02 -8.23
C LEU A 9 1.63 -4.51 -8.39
N VAL A 10 0.89 -5.22 -9.24
CA VAL A 10 1.21 -6.62 -9.61
C VAL A 10 2.61 -6.70 -10.21
N PHE A 11 2.91 -5.85 -11.18
CA PHE A 11 4.22 -5.83 -11.82
C PHE A 11 5.35 -5.54 -10.80
N VAL A 12 5.16 -4.55 -9.92
CA VAL A 12 6.14 -4.24 -8.86
C VAL A 12 6.32 -5.44 -7.91
N ASP A 13 5.23 -6.10 -7.49
CA ASP A 13 5.29 -7.29 -6.64
C ASP A 13 6.10 -8.43 -7.30
N GLU A 14 5.89 -8.65 -8.60
CA GLU A 14 6.58 -9.68 -9.40
C GLU A 14 8.07 -9.39 -9.59
N GLN A 15 8.46 -8.12 -9.74
CA GLN A 15 9.86 -7.72 -9.89
C GLN A 15 10.60 -7.61 -8.55
N CYS A 16 9.88 -7.54 -7.44
CA CYS A 16 10.47 -7.47 -6.11
C CYS A 16 10.88 -8.87 -5.62
N SER A 17 12.19 -9.12 -5.53
CA SER A 17 12.79 -10.38 -5.09
C SER A 17 12.84 -10.54 -3.57
N GLN A 18 12.44 -9.51 -2.82
CA GLN A 18 12.39 -9.51 -1.37
C GLN A 18 11.11 -10.17 -0.88
N ASP A 19 11.25 -11.02 0.14
CA ASP A 19 10.10 -11.63 0.82
C ASP A 19 9.20 -10.57 1.48
N ARG A 20 9.78 -9.48 1.96
CA ARG A 20 9.04 -8.39 2.60
C ARG A 20 8.85 -7.22 1.65
N ARG A 21 7.60 -6.98 1.25
CA ARG A 21 7.18 -5.83 0.45
C ARG A 21 6.47 -4.81 1.33
N VAL A 22 6.87 -3.55 1.26
CA VAL A 22 6.31 -2.47 2.09
C VAL A 22 5.90 -1.31 1.19
N LEU A 23 4.71 -0.76 1.43
CA LEU A 23 4.24 0.48 0.84
C LEU A 23 3.70 1.41 1.93
N TYR A 24 3.56 2.69 1.61
CA TYR A 24 2.98 3.69 2.49
C TYR A 24 1.87 4.44 1.76
N THR A 25 0.79 4.79 2.46
CA THR A 25 -0.33 5.55 1.87
C THR A 25 -1.00 6.43 2.91
N CYS A 26 -1.56 7.56 2.50
CA CYS A 26 -2.39 8.38 3.37
C CYS A 26 -3.60 7.57 3.87
N THR A 27 -3.93 7.67 5.16
CA THR A 27 -5.06 6.96 5.78
C THR A 27 -6.42 7.41 5.23
N LYS A 28 -6.48 8.64 4.69
CA LYS A 28 -7.68 9.15 3.99
C LYS A 28 -7.84 8.59 2.58
N SER A 29 -6.85 7.88 2.03
CA SER A 29 -6.92 7.27 0.70
C SER A 29 -7.55 5.87 0.76
N TRP A 30 -8.84 5.82 1.10
CA TRP A 30 -9.59 4.57 1.30
C TRP A 30 -9.57 3.64 0.08
N ILE A 31 -9.56 4.23 -1.13
CA ILE A 31 -9.50 3.46 -2.39
C ILE A 31 -8.18 2.70 -2.50
N ASN A 32 -7.06 3.36 -2.16
CA ASN A 32 -5.74 2.75 -2.18
C ASN A 32 -5.64 1.66 -1.10
N ILE A 33 -6.06 1.96 0.13
CA ILE A 33 -6.05 0.98 1.23
C ILE A 33 -6.84 -0.27 0.84
N LYS A 34 -8.05 -0.11 0.29
CA LYS A 34 -8.87 -1.24 -0.17
C LYS A 34 -8.21 -2.02 -1.29
N LEU A 35 -7.53 -1.35 -2.23
CA LEU A 35 -6.77 -2.02 -3.30
C LEU A 35 -5.63 -2.85 -2.69
N TYR A 36 -4.83 -2.26 -1.81
CA TYR A 36 -3.67 -2.93 -1.20
C TYR A 36 -4.10 -4.12 -0.34
N THR A 37 -5.15 -3.98 0.47
CA THR A 37 -5.73 -5.08 1.24
C THR A 37 -6.16 -6.24 0.34
N LYS A 38 -6.85 -5.95 -0.79
CA LYS A 38 -7.22 -6.98 -1.77
C LYS A 38 -6.02 -7.66 -2.43
N MET A 39 -4.88 -6.98 -2.47
CA MET A 39 -3.62 -7.48 -3.04
C MET A 39 -2.77 -8.26 -2.03
N GLY A 40 -3.23 -8.40 -0.78
CA GLY A 40 -2.59 -9.18 0.28
C GLY A 40 -1.78 -8.34 1.28
N TYR A 41 -1.73 -7.02 1.12
CA TYR A 41 -1.04 -6.14 2.05
C TYR A 41 -1.86 -5.92 3.33
N LYS A 42 -1.19 -5.87 4.48
CA LYS A 42 -1.77 -5.63 5.81
C LYS A 42 -1.19 -4.38 6.42
N ALA A 43 -2.02 -3.55 7.04
CA ALA A 43 -1.54 -2.40 7.80
C ALA A 43 -0.69 -2.86 9.00
N VAL A 44 0.48 -2.26 9.19
CA VAL A 44 1.41 -2.62 10.29
C VAL A 44 1.79 -1.45 11.17
N ARG A 45 1.74 -0.22 10.65
CA ARG A 45 2.14 0.99 11.39
C ARG A 45 1.49 2.23 10.82
N GLU A 46 0.86 3.02 11.69
CA GLU A 46 0.39 4.36 11.34
C GLU A 46 1.37 5.42 11.86
N ILE A 47 1.55 6.49 11.10
CA ILE A 47 2.34 7.66 11.47
C ILE A 47 1.52 8.89 11.16
N GLN A 48 1.42 9.78 12.15
CA GLN A 48 0.89 11.13 11.96
C GLN A 48 2.07 12.08 11.79
N ASP A 49 2.02 12.92 10.77
CA ASP A 49 3.01 13.97 10.55
C ASP A 49 2.59 15.29 11.22
N ASP A 50 3.53 16.24 11.27
CA ASP A 50 3.34 17.55 11.89
C ASP A 50 2.33 18.44 11.14
N THR A 51 1.92 18.04 9.94
CA THR A 51 0.87 18.72 9.15
C THR A 51 -0.53 18.23 9.51
N GLY A 52 -0.63 17.23 10.39
CA GLY A 52 -1.88 16.58 10.77
C GLY A 52 -2.37 15.54 9.75
N LEU A 53 -1.56 15.19 8.76
CA LEU A 53 -1.83 14.07 7.87
C LEU A 53 -1.41 12.77 8.54
N SER A 54 -2.23 11.73 8.36
CA SER A 54 -1.92 10.39 8.83
C SER A 54 -1.64 9.49 7.63
N PHE A 55 -0.61 8.65 7.77
CA PHE A 55 -0.15 7.69 6.78
C PHE A 55 0.01 6.33 7.43
N VAL A 56 -0.30 5.27 6.67
CA VAL A 56 -0.17 3.89 7.11
C VAL A 56 0.81 3.15 6.22
N TYR A 57 1.75 2.45 6.86
CA TYR A 57 2.59 1.43 6.25
C TYR A 57 1.80 0.15 6.13
N MET A 58 1.82 -0.45 4.95
CA MET A 58 1.22 -1.75 4.69
C MET A 58 2.27 -2.71 4.15
N GLU A 59 2.21 -3.97 4.60
CA GLU A 59 3.20 -4.99 4.28
C GLU A 59 2.57 -6.26 3.72
N LYS A 60 3.31 -6.92 2.83
CA LYS A 60 3.00 -8.23 2.28
C LYS A 60 4.24 -9.10 2.37
N GLN A 61 4.04 -10.31 2.91
CA GLN A 61 4.99 -11.43 2.91
C GLN A 61 4.52 -12.45 1.88
#